data_AF-A0A962V5C5-F1
#
_entry.id   AF-A0A962V5C5-F1
#
_cell.length_a   1.000
_cell.length_b   1.000
_cell.length_c   1.000
_cell.angle_alpha   90.00
_cell.angle_beta   90.00
_cell.angle_gamma   90.00
#
_symmetry.space_group_name_H-M   'P 1'
#
loop_
_entity.id
_entity.type
_entity.pdbx_description
1 polymer ?
#
loop_
_entity_poly.entity_id
_entity_poly.type
_entity_poly.pdbx_seq_one_letter_code
_entity_poly.pdbx_strand_id
1 'polypeptide(L)'
;TTPIPISTFQVAGVDTDGQAQIPMMGCHQPSEKLTGSSIVPFAWFAQGLRLVDIADPFAPKEVGHFMPAPPPGCEFASSNDVTIDERGLIYLIDRQRGIDILETDAF
;
A
#
# COMPACT_ATOMS: atom_id res chain seq x y z
N THR A 1 -10.59 22.57 17.97
CA THR A 1 -9.61 21.57 18.43
C THR A 1 -8.59 21.35 17.33
N THR A 2 -7.35 21.04 17.68
CA THR A 2 -6.26 20.81 16.69
C THR A 2 -5.87 19.33 16.73
N PRO A 3 -5.96 18.58 15.62
CA PRO A 3 -5.50 17.19 15.58
C PRO A 3 -3.97 17.13 15.78
N ILE A 4 -3.49 16.06 16.41
CA ILE A 4 -2.06 15.78 16.63
C ILE A 4 -1.69 14.43 15.99
N PRO A 5 -0.51 14.30 15.36
CA PRO A 5 -0.03 13.00 14.90
C PRO A 5 0.35 12.12 16.09
N ILE A 6 0.01 10.83 16.04
CA ILE A 6 0.33 9.86 17.12
C ILE A 6 1.29 8.74 16.68
N SER A 7 1.38 8.48 15.38
CA SER A 7 2.31 7.50 14.78
C SER A 7 2.45 7.75 13.28
N THR A 8 3.44 7.11 12.67
CA THR A 8 3.62 7.03 11.22
C THR A 8 4.04 5.60 10.85
N PHE A 9 3.86 5.25 9.58
CA PHE A 9 4.34 3.99 9.01
C PHE A 9 5.07 4.28 7.70
N GLN A 10 6.17 3.57 7.46
CA GLN A 10 6.96 3.63 6.23
C GLN A 10 7.41 2.21 5.87
N VAL A 11 7.42 1.90 4.56
CA VAL A 11 7.96 0.64 4.04
C VAL A 11 9.45 0.57 4.37
N ALA A 12 9.90 -0.58 4.89
CA ALA A 12 11.31 -0.76 5.25
C ALA A 12 12.22 -0.53 4.04
N GLY A 13 13.29 0.26 4.23
CA GLY A 13 14.25 0.60 3.18
C GLY A 13 13.86 1.79 2.30
N VAL A 14 12.66 2.35 2.46
CA VAL A 14 12.26 3.62 1.84
C VAL A 14 12.55 4.78 2.78
N ASP A 15 13.08 5.88 2.25
CA ASP A 15 13.31 7.14 2.99
C ASP A 15 14.12 6.95 4.28
N THR A 16 15.24 6.23 4.20
CA THR A 16 16.06 5.86 5.36
C THR A 16 16.89 7.01 5.92
N ASP A 17 17.10 8.08 5.14
CA ASP A 17 18.01 9.19 5.46
C ASP A 17 17.43 10.58 5.15
N GLY A 18 16.16 10.66 4.74
CA GLY A 18 15.50 11.92 4.40
C GLY A 18 15.94 12.55 3.07
N GLN A 19 16.77 11.86 2.28
CA GLN A 19 17.20 12.36 0.98
C GLN A 19 16.10 12.19 -0.07
N ALA A 20 16.21 12.96 -1.16
CA ALA A 20 15.30 12.83 -2.29
C ALA A 20 15.30 11.38 -2.81
N GLN A 21 14.14 10.75 -2.78
CA GLN A 21 13.95 9.39 -3.27
C GLN A 21 13.79 9.38 -4.80
N ILE A 22 14.02 8.21 -5.40
CA ILE A 22 13.63 7.97 -6.80
C ILE A 22 12.12 8.26 -6.94
N PRO A 23 11.65 8.92 -8.01
CA PRO A 23 10.24 9.18 -8.21
C PRO A 23 9.40 7.90 -8.15
N MET A 24 8.15 8.03 -7.68
CA MET A 24 7.19 6.90 -7.58
C MET A 24 7.62 5.79 -6.60
N MET A 25 8.29 6.14 -5.49
CA MET A 25 8.59 5.19 -4.39
C MET A 25 7.66 5.34 -3.18
N GLY A 26 6.80 6.36 -3.16
CA GLY A 26 6.00 6.74 -2.00
C GLY A 26 4.63 6.06 -1.90
N CYS A 27 3.99 6.23 -0.74
CA CYS A 27 2.60 5.84 -0.53
C CYS A 27 1.70 6.71 -1.41
N HIS A 28 0.73 6.11 -2.11
CA HIS A 28 -0.17 6.85 -2.98
C HIS A 28 -1.62 6.78 -2.51
N GLN A 29 -2.19 5.58 -2.39
CA GLN A 29 -3.62 5.43 -2.17
C GLN A 29 -3.93 4.33 -1.13
N PRO A 30 -4.57 4.64 0.01
CA PRO A 30 -5.20 3.63 0.85
C PRO A 30 -6.48 3.12 0.19
N SER A 31 -6.92 1.92 0.58
CA SER A 31 -8.31 1.53 0.35
C SER A 31 -9.22 2.38 1.25
N GLU A 32 -10.19 3.05 0.64
CA GLU A 32 -11.20 3.84 1.37
C GLU A 32 -12.33 2.97 1.96
N LYS A 33 -12.30 1.66 1.72
CA LYS A 33 -13.25 0.69 2.26
C LYS A 33 -12.63 -0.05 3.44
N LEU A 34 -13.20 0.17 4.62
CA LEU A 34 -12.86 -0.60 5.82
C LEU A 34 -13.83 -1.77 5.94
N THR A 35 -13.33 -3.00 5.88
CA THR A 35 -14.12 -4.24 5.88
C THR A 35 -14.42 -4.77 7.29
N GLY A 36 -14.33 -3.93 8.33
CA GLY A 36 -14.41 -4.33 9.73
C GLY A 36 -13.11 -4.97 10.28
N SER A 37 -12.15 -5.28 9.41
CA SER A 37 -10.77 -5.59 9.78
C SER A 37 -10.00 -4.31 10.14
N SER A 38 -8.99 -4.46 11.00
CA SER A 38 -8.00 -3.41 11.27
C SER A 38 -6.93 -3.30 10.19
N ILE A 39 -6.95 -4.18 9.18
CA ILE A 39 -5.97 -4.19 8.09
C ILE A 39 -6.47 -3.33 6.94
N VAL A 40 -5.63 -2.39 6.51
CA VAL A 40 -5.90 -1.48 5.40
C VAL A 40 -4.92 -1.77 4.26
N PRO A 41 -5.42 -2.08 3.05
CA PRO A 41 -4.60 -2.13 1.84
C PRO A 41 -4.13 -0.73 1.41
N PHE A 42 -2.88 -0.60 0.97
CA PHE A 42 -2.31 0.61 0.37
C PHE A 42 -1.61 0.29 -0.95
N ALA A 43 -1.85 1.10 -1.97
CA ALA A 43 -1.01 1.20 -3.15
C ALA A 43 0.18 2.14 -2.86
N TRP A 44 1.39 1.63 -3.07
CA TRP A 44 2.65 2.28 -2.73
C TRP A 44 3.60 2.36 -3.95
N PHE A 45 3.06 2.72 -5.11
CA PHE A 45 3.79 2.82 -6.38
C PHE A 45 4.78 1.66 -6.64
N ALA A 46 6.07 1.94 -6.78
CA ALA A 46 7.10 0.92 -7.03
C ALA A 46 7.26 -0.07 -5.88
N GLN A 47 6.69 0.23 -4.70
CA GLN A 47 6.59 -0.67 -3.55
C GLN A 47 5.30 -1.49 -3.55
N GLY A 48 4.50 -1.47 -4.62
CA GLY A 48 3.39 -2.40 -4.80
C GLY A 48 2.23 -2.22 -3.82
N LEU A 49 1.60 -3.34 -3.45
CA LEU A 49 0.57 -3.41 -2.42
C LEU A 49 1.21 -3.58 -1.04
N ARG A 50 0.70 -2.85 -0.05
CA ARG A 50 1.05 -2.98 1.36
C ARG A 50 -0.21 -3.23 2.19
N LEU A 51 -0.24 -4.29 2.97
CA LEU A 51 -1.29 -4.58 3.93
C LEU A 51 -0.80 -4.13 5.30
N VAL A 52 -1.40 -3.07 5.84
CA VAL A 52 -0.99 -2.48 7.11
C VAL A 52 -2.09 -2.67 8.15
N ASP A 53 -1.78 -3.39 9.22
CA ASP A 53 -2.63 -3.50 10.41
C ASP A 53 -2.48 -2.25 11.27
N ILE A 54 -3.60 -1.57 11.51
CA ILE A 54 -3.72 -0.36 12.33
C ILE A 54 -4.49 -0.62 13.64
N ALA A 55 -4.60 -1.87 14.09
CA ALA A 55 -5.26 -2.23 15.36
C ALA A 55 -4.66 -1.49 16.57
N ASP A 56 -3.33 -1.39 16.62
CA ASP A 56 -2.63 -0.50 17.54
C ASP A 56 -2.25 0.79 16.80
N PRO A 57 -2.96 1.91 17.01
CA PRO A 57 -2.69 3.14 16.30
C PRO A 57 -1.36 3.79 16.70
N PHE A 58 -0.68 3.33 17.76
CA PHE A 58 0.65 3.79 18.15
C PHE A 58 1.78 2.96 17.52
N ALA A 59 1.46 1.81 16.93
CA ALA A 59 2.43 0.94 16.28
C ALA A 59 1.80 0.19 15.09
N PRO A 60 1.48 0.89 13.97
CA PRO A 60 1.03 0.23 12.74
C PRO A 60 2.06 -0.78 12.22
N LYS A 61 1.61 -1.90 11.66
CA LYS A 61 2.49 -3.00 11.23
C LYS A 61 2.14 -3.47 9.83
N GLU A 62 3.14 -3.66 8.98
CA GLU A 62 2.95 -4.42 7.74
C GLU A 62 2.70 -5.90 8.10
N VAL A 63 1.60 -6.45 7.58
CA VAL A 63 1.22 -7.86 7.75
C VAL A 63 1.25 -8.64 6.44
N GLY A 64 1.52 -7.96 5.33
CA GLY A 64 1.70 -8.58 4.01
C GLY A 64 1.99 -7.55 2.93
N HIS A 65 2.52 -8.01 1.79
CA HIS A 65 2.73 -7.19 0.61
C HIS A 65 2.66 -8.02 -0.67
N PHE A 66 2.46 -7.34 -1.80
CA PHE A 66 2.59 -7.92 -3.13
C PHE A 66 3.33 -6.94 -4.04
N MET A 67 4.35 -7.44 -4.74
CA MET A 67 5.22 -6.65 -5.62
C MET A 67 4.99 -7.04 -7.08
N PRO A 68 4.21 -6.27 -7.86
CA PRO A 68 4.05 -6.54 -9.28
C PRO A 68 5.36 -6.33 -10.03
N ALA A 69 5.65 -7.19 -11.01
CA ALA A 69 6.80 -7.01 -11.89
C ALA A 69 6.58 -5.77 -12.80
N PRO A 70 7.61 -4.94 -13.04
CA PRO A 70 7.51 -3.80 -13.95
C PRO A 70 6.99 -4.20 -15.34
N PRO A 71 6.06 -3.42 -15.94
CA PRO A 71 5.63 -3.62 -17.33
C PRO A 71 6.78 -3.52 -18.33
N PRO A 72 6.75 -4.25 -19.46
CA PRO A 72 7.77 -4.12 -20.49
C PRO A 72 7.99 -2.65 -20.89
N GLY A 73 9.24 -2.19 -20.83
CA GLY A 73 9.60 -0.80 -21.12
C GLY A 73 9.43 0.19 -19.96
N CYS A 74 8.96 -0.26 -18.79
CA CYS A 74 8.92 0.54 -17.56
C CYS A 74 10.03 0.09 -16.61
N GLU A 75 10.66 1.05 -15.92
CA GLU A 75 11.69 0.76 -14.92
C GLU A 75 11.08 0.12 -13.64
N PHE A 76 9.91 0.61 -13.24
CA PHE A 76 9.18 0.15 -12.05
C PHE A 76 7.72 -0.14 -12.37
N ALA A 77 7.08 -0.91 -11.49
CA ALA A 77 5.64 -0.92 -11.40
C ALA A 77 5.11 0.44 -10.91
N SER A 78 3.87 0.75 -11.24
CA SER A 78 3.20 2.00 -10.89
C SER A 78 1.86 1.71 -10.23
N SER A 79 1.88 0.93 -9.13
CA SER A 79 0.69 0.67 -8.31
C SER A 79 0.12 1.99 -7.79
N ASN A 80 -1.02 2.38 -8.32
CA ASN A 80 -1.54 3.74 -8.19
C ASN A 80 -2.85 3.80 -7.40
N ASP A 81 -3.66 2.75 -7.42
CA ASP A 81 -4.92 2.70 -6.69
C ASP A 81 -5.16 1.30 -6.14
N VAL A 82 -5.89 1.18 -5.04
CA VAL A 82 -6.29 -0.09 -4.45
C VAL A 82 -7.70 0.01 -3.87
N THR A 83 -8.52 -1.02 -4.08
CA THR A 83 -9.76 -1.22 -3.34
C THR A 83 -9.97 -2.68 -2.95
N ILE A 84 -10.93 -2.94 -2.06
CA ILE A 84 -11.31 -4.27 -1.61
C ILE A 84 -12.83 -4.42 -1.70
N ASP A 85 -13.32 -5.64 -1.93
CA ASP A 85 -14.75 -5.95 -1.86
C ASP A 85 -15.14 -6.84 -0.67
N GLU A 86 -16.43 -7.10 -0.53
CA GLU A 86 -17.00 -7.88 0.58
C GLU A 86 -16.58 -9.36 0.56
N ARG A 87 -16.02 -9.86 -0.54
CA ARG A 87 -15.45 -11.21 -0.63
C ARG A 87 -14.01 -11.27 -0.14
N GLY A 88 -13.41 -10.12 0.21
CA GLY A 88 -12.01 -10.01 0.58
C GLY A 88 -11.04 -9.91 -0.61
N LEU A 89 -11.55 -9.78 -1.84
CA LEU A 89 -10.70 -9.62 -3.02
C LEU A 89 -10.14 -8.21 -3.10
N ILE A 90 -8.82 -8.11 -3.24
CA ILE A 90 -8.10 -6.84 -3.41
C ILE A 90 -7.90 -6.58 -4.90
N TYR A 91 -8.18 -5.35 -5.32
CA TYR A 91 -8.05 -4.86 -6.68
C TYR A 91 -6.95 -3.80 -6.69
N LEU A 92 -5.74 -4.17 -7.11
CA LEU A 92 -4.60 -3.25 -7.21
C LEU A 92 -4.47 -2.76 -8.65
N ILE A 93 -4.56 -1.47 -8.87
CA ILE A 93 -4.39 -0.86 -10.18
C ILE A 93 -2.95 -0.42 -10.35
N ASP A 94 -2.32 -0.86 -11.43
CA ASP A 94 -1.07 -0.34 -11.95
C ASP A 94 -1.36 0.61 -13.14
N ARG A 95 -0.94 1.87 -13.03
CA ARG A 95 -1.18 2.91 -14.05
C ARG A 95 -0.66 2.52 -15.45
N GLN A 96 0.33 1.64 -15.52
CA GLN A 96 1.03 1.26 -16.75
C GLN A 96 0.52 -0.06 -17.35
N ARG A 97 -0.06 -0.98 -16.55
CA ARG A 97 -0.46 -2.33 -17.01
C ARG A 97 -1.93 -2.68 -16.81
N GLY A 98 -2.64 -2.04 -15.90
CA GLY A 98 -4.04 -2.36 -15.61
C GLY A 98 -4.27 -2.82 -14.18
N ILE A 99 -4.80 -4.02 -13.97
CA ILE A 99 -5.32 -4.48 -12.67
C ILE A 99 -4.79 -5.87 -12.30
N ASP A 100 -4.34 -6.00 -11.05
CA ASP A 100 -4.13 -7.28 -10.37
C ASP A 100 -5.31 -7.54 -9.42
N ILE A 101 -5.86 -8.76 -9.44
CA ILE A 101 -6.88 -9.23 -8.49
C ILE A 101 -6.20 -10.22 -7.56
N LEU A 102 -6.21 -9.92 -6.27
CA LEU A 102 -5.40 -10.61 -5.26
C LEU A 102 -6.29 -11.14 -4.13
N GLU A 103 -5.89 -12.25 -3.54
CA GLU A 103 -6.45 -12.82 -2.31
C GLU A 103 -5.37 -12.96 -1.24
N THR A 104 -5.76 -13.03 0.03
CA THR A 104 -4.83 -13.16 1.16
C THR A 104 -5.53 -13.78 2.37
N ASP A 105 -4.78 -14.51 3.19
CA ASP A 105 -5.23 -15.03 4.48
C ASP A 105 -5.05 -14.03 5.64
N ALA A 106 -4.70 -12.78 5.34
CA ALA A 106 -4.42 -11.76 6.35
C ALA A 106 -5.67 -11.21 7.04
N PHE A 107 -6.84 -11.26 6.40
CA PHE A 107 -8.09 -10.64 6.88
C PHE A 107 -8.87 -11.49 7.88
#